data_AF-A0A349DL94-F1
#
_entry.id   AF-A0A349DL94-F1
#
_cell.length_a   1.000
_cell.length_b   1.000
_cell.length_c   1.000
_cell.angle_alpha   90.00
_cell.angle_beta   90.00
_cell.angle_gamma   90.00
#
_symmetry.space_group_name_H-M   'P 1'
#
loop_
_entity.id
_entity.type
_entity.pdbx_description
1 polymer ?
#
loop_
_entity_poly.entity_id
_entity_poly.type
_entity_poly.pdbx_seq_one_letter_code
_entity_poly.pdbx_strand_id
1 'polypeptide(L)'
;MKKQLLIVAILLISGLTLSVVFGNNPTKNSTEKNNCAAPFVPSFEEQSVNYTSSTKDTVELGKVAWIRNYDAAVQLAKKQGKPIFILFQEVPGCLNCKRFGREVMSNPLVVDVIENEFVPLCIFNNKRGADARILKKFSEPSWNNPVVRIINPSGKDITKRMGSFHPKQVINGIAHALKKSNKKVPTYFQLLQKQVNAQYGTTEKAVFPMYCFWSGELKLGQIKGVVNTKPGFMNGREVVEVQFDKQQTSFRDLLKTAKKYQAIEGAFVNSEQQKSIAKKEFNAVRKTGRFRLDGEPKYYMSKTSYKHLPMLPLQRIKVNLALYAQQNPQQFLSPSQIRLYKQIRQSKVKLPDYSVSESIVDDWEALNKKLR
;
A
#
# COMPACT_ATOMS: atom_id res chain seq x y z
N MET A 1 -38.65 -20.06 51.01
CA MET A 1 -38.66 -21.23 50.10
C MET A 1 -37.40 -21.20 49.23
N LYS A 2 -36.60 -22.27 49.35
CA LYS A 2 -35.59 -22.86 48.44
C LYS A 2 -35.11 -22.01 47.23
N LYS A 3 -33.82 -21.63 47.16
CA LYS A 3 -32.64 -22.36 46.56
C LYS A 3 -32.65 -22.23 45.00
N GLN A 4 -31.57 -21.93 44.25
CA GLN A 4 -30.15 -22.29 44.34
C GLN A 4 -29.21 -21.29 43.61
N LEU A 5 -28.05 -21.06 44.22
CA LEU A 5 -26.79 -20.62 43.59
C LEU A 5 -26.07 -21.87 43.06
N LEU A 6 -25.46 -21.81 41.86
CA LEU A 6 -24.57 -22.85 41.36
C LEU A 6 -23.12 -22.32 41.39
N ILE A 7 -22.30 -22.87 42.29
CA ILE A 7 -20.84 -22.74 42.32
C ILE A 7 -20.27 -24.03 41.75
N VAL A 8 -19.42 -23.93 40.74
CA VAL A 8 -18.66 -25.07 40.19
C VAL A 8 -17.25 -25.04 40.79
N ALA A 9 -16.91 -26.13 41.48
CA ALA A 9 -15.59 -26.41 42.05
C ALA A 9 -14.64 -26.95 40.97
N ILE A 10 -13.39 -26.48 40.98
CA ILE A 10 -12.28 -27.06 40.20
C ILE A 10 -11.38 -27.82 41.18
N LEU A 11 -11.25 -29.13 40.95
CA LEU A 11 -10.39 -30.05 41.68
C LEU A 11 -8.94 -29.95 41.21
N LEU A 12 -8.04 -29.79 42.19
CA LEU A 12 -6.61 -30.02 42.11
C LEU A 12 -6.32 -31.52 42.00
N ILE A 13 -5.45 -31.91 41.06
CA ILE A 13 -4.70 -33.17 41.15
C ILE A 13 -3.21 -32.86 41.00
N SER A 14 -2.49 -33.35 41.99
CA SER A 14 -1.08 -33.22 42.31
C SER A 14 -0.19 -34.21 41.57
N GLY A 15 1.02 -33.74 41.23
CA GLY A 15 2.28 -34.42 41.54
C GLY A 15 2.71 -35.60 40.67
N LEU A 16 3.83 -35.42 39.95
CA LEU A 16 4.86 -36.45 39.83
C LEU A 16 6.22 -35.80 39.56
N THR A 17 7.21 -36.41 40.19
CA THR A 17 8.53 -35.97 40.62
C THR A 17 9.55 -35.83 39.50
N LEU A 18 10.38 -34.77 39.57
CA LEU A 18 11.63 -34.65 38.82
C LEU A 18 12.79 -35.01 39.76
N SER A 19 13.40 -36.17 39.57
CA SER A 19 14.66 -36.53 40.23
C SER A 19 15.82 -36.24 39.31
N VAL A 20 16.74 -35.41 39.80
CA VAL A 20 18.06 -35.14 39.25
C VAL A 20 19.00 -36.27 39.67
N VAL A 21 19.78 -36.82 38.74
CA VAL A 21 21.04 -37.52 39.06
C VAL A 21 22.13 -37.02 38.11
N PHE A 22 23.13 -36.37 38.71
CA PHE A 22 24.44 -36.11 38.15
C PHE A 22 25.28 -37.39 38.18
N GLY A 23 26.18 -37.58 37.21
CA GLY A 23 27.38 -38.39 37.47
C GLY A 23 28.04 -39.07 36.27
N ASN A 24 29.22 -38.53 35.91
CA ASN A 24 30.43 -39.21 35.47
C ASN A 24 30.62 -39.68 34.01
N ASN A 25 31.36 -38.84 33.28
CA ASN A 25 32.68 -39.04 32.67
C ASN A 25 33.01 -40.24 31.75
N PRO A 26 33.92 -40.00 30.78
CA PRO A 26 34.06 -40.78 29.54
C PRO A 26 35.14 -41.85 29.65
N THR A 27 35.01 -42.94 28.90
CA THR A 27 36.10 -43.58 28.13
C THR A 27 35.58 -44.83 27.42
N LYS A 28 35.70 -44.90 26.10
CA LYS A 28 36.54 -45.88 25.37
C LYS A 28 36.14 -45.94 23.90
N ASN A 29 37.16 -45.83 23.07
CA ASN A 29 37.16 -46.14 21.66
C ASN A 29 36.74 -47.59 21.42
N SER A 30 35.79 -47.78 20.50
CA SER A 30 35.75 -48.95 19.62
C SER A 30 35.28 -48.50 18.25
N THR A 31 36.20 -48.57 17.30
CA THR A 31 35.99 -48.44 15.85
C THR A 31 34.96 -49.45 15.35
N GLU A 32 33.81 -48.96 14.89
CA GLU A 32 32.97 -49.65 13.92
C GLU A 32 33.04 -48.94 12.57
N LYS A 33 33.46 -49.70 11.56
CA LYS A 33 33.56 -49.28 10.16
C LYS A 33 32.14 -49.16 9.57
N ASN A 34 31.64 -47.94 9.46
CA ASN A 34 30.44 -47.66 8.66
C ASN A 34 30.84 -47.18 7.27
N ASN A 35 30.87 -48.10 6.32
CA ASN A 35 30.98 -47.86 4.87
C ASN A 35 29.67 -47.27 4.32
N CYS A 36 29.33 -46.05 4.71
CA CYS A 36 28.34 -45.24 4.00
C CYS A 36 29.09 -44.18 3.18
N ALA A 37 29.47 -44.54 1.96
CA ALA A 37 29.81 -43.55 0.95
C ALA A 37 28.54 -42.74 0.67
N ALA A 38 28.45 -41.55 1.25
CA ALA A 38 27.43 -40.58 0.88
C ALA A 38 27.57 -40.28 -0.63
N PRO A 39 26.51 -40.41 -1.43
CA PRO A 39 26.58 -40.04 -2.83
C PRO A 39 26.97 -38.57 -2.91
N PHE A 40 27.95 -38.29 -3.78
CA PHE A 40 28.40 -36.95 -4.13
C PHE A 40 27.18 -36.11 -4.54
N VAL A 41 26.72 -35.26 -3.63
CA VAL A 41 25.74 -34.22 -3.94
C VAL A 41 26.55 -33.11 -4.61
N PRO A 42 26.34 -32.83 -5.91
CA PRO A 42 27.01 -31.70 -6.54
C PRO A 42 26.58 -30.45 -5.76
N SER A 43 27.56 -29.68 -5.27
CA SER A 43 27.32 -28.37 -4.72
C SER A 43 26.58 -27.56 -5.78
N PHE A 44 25.28 -27.34 -5.60
CA PHE A 44 24.51 -26.44 -6.44
C PHE A 44 25.11 -25.05 -6.26
N GLU A 45 25.80 -24.57 -7.30
CA GLU A 45 26.25 -23.19 -7.41
C GLU A 45 25.06 -22.28 -7.14
N GLU A 46 25.21 -21.43 -6.13
CA GLU A 46 24.25 -20.40 -5.78
C GLU A 46 24.24 -19.37 -6.92
N GLN A 47 23.41 -19.59 -7.95
CA GLN A 47 23.27 -18.65 -9.05
C GLN A 47 22.75 -17.32 -8.49
N SER A 48 23.65 -16.34 -8.38
CA SER A 48 23.30 -14.98 -7.99
C SER A 48 22.31 -14.41 -9.01
N VAL A 49 21.10 -14.11 -8.55
CA VAL A 49 20.07 -13.49 -9.39
C VAL A 49 20.49 -12.04 -9.65
N ASN A 50 20.89 -11.74 -10.88
CA ASN A 50 21.24 -10.37 -11.29
C ASN A 50 19.96 -9.55 -11.51
N TYR A 51 19.79 -8.52 -10.69
CA TYR A 51 18.75 -7.51 -10.85
C TYR A 51 19.25 -6.38 -11.75
N THR A 52 18.38 -5.88 -12.61
CA THR A 52 18.67 -4.65 -13.37
C THR A 52 18.63 -3.44 -12.44
N SER A 53 19.64 -2.56 -12.55
CA SER A 53 19.61 -1.24 -11.93
C SER A 53 18.97 -0.23 -12.88
N SER A 54 18.18 0.71 -12.35
CA SER A 54 17.55 1.79 -13.11
C SER A 54 18.62 2.76 -13.62
N THR A 55 18.96 2.70 -14.91
CA THR A 55 19.76 3.72 -15.59
C THR A 55 18.85 4.73 -16.32
N LYS A 56 19.39 5.84 -16.84
CA LYS A 56 18.62 6.79 -17.66
C LYS A 56 17.95 6.14 -18.88
N ASP A 57 18.44 4.98 -19.32
CA ASP A 57 18.00 4.27 -20.52
C ASP A 57 16.87 3.25 -20.28
N THR A 58 16.32 3.18 -19.06
CA THR A 58 15.29 2.18 -18.69
C THR A 58 14.08 2.79 -17.97
N VAL A 59 13.68 4.01 -18.32
CA VAL A 59 12.54 4.71 -17.67
C VAL A 59 11.24 3.90 -17.74
N GLU A 60 11.06 3.09 -18.77
CA GLU A 60 9.93 2.20 -19.02
C GLU A 60 9.76 1.12 -17.94
N LEU A 61 10.83 0.80 -17.22
CA LEU A 61 10.86 -0.19 -16.14
C LEU A 61 10.52 0.41 -14.77
N GLY A 62 10.50 1.73 -14.67
CA GLY A 62 10.28 2.43 -13.40
C GLY A 62 11.40 2.16 -12.39
N LYS A 63 11.01 1.90 -11.13
CA LYS A 63 11.93 1.74 -10.00
C LYS A 63 11.93 0.34 -9.38
N VAL A 64 11.18 -0.59 -9.95
CA VAL A 64 11.20 -2.01 -9.53
C VAL A 64 12.52 -2.65 -9.96
N ALA A 65 13.14 -3.42 -9.07
CA ALA A 65 14.31 -4.24 -9.36
C ALA A 65 13.89 -5.49 -10.16
N TRP A 66 14.11 -5.48 -11.48
CA TRP A 66 13.65 -6.58 -12.35
C TRP A 66 14.70 -7.66 -12.57
N ILE A 67 14.27 -8.92 -12.46
CA ILE A 67 14.95 -10.09 -13.03
C ILE A 67 14.67 -10.11 -14.54
N ARG A 68 15.65 -10.58 -15.33
CA ARG A 68 15.55 -10.68 -16.81
C ARG A 68 15.53 -12.12 -17.34
N ASN A 69 15.82 -13.11 -16.48
CA ASN A 69 15.82 -14.52 -16.83
C ASN A 69 14.58 -15.20 -16.23
N TYR A 70 13.73 -15.78 -17.10
CA TYR A 70 12.49 -16.45 -16.69
C TYR A 70 12.73 -17.67 -15.79
N ASP A 71 13.70 -18.52 -16.13
CA ASP A 71 13.95 -19.75 -15.38
C ASP A 71 14.52 -19.44 -13.99
N ALA A 72 15.40 -18.46 -13.88
CA ALA A 72 15.89 -17.95 -12.60
C ALA A 72 14.75 -17.37 -11.74
N ALA A 73 13.83 -16.61 -12.36
CA ALA A 73 12.65 -16.09 -11.65
C ALA A 73 11.74 -17.22 -11.16
N VAL A 74 11.54 -18.29 -11.94
CA VAL A 74 10.76 -19.47 -11.53
C VAL A 74 11.44 -20.21 -10.37
N GLN A 75 12.75 -20.41 -10.43
CA GLN A 75 13.49 -21.05 -9.34
C GLN A 75 13.39 -20.22 -8.05
N LEU A 76 13.59 -18.90 -8.14
CA LEU A 76 13.46 -18.00 -7.00
C LEU A 76 12.03 -18.01 -6.43
N ALA A 77 11.02 -18.01 -7.29
CA ALA A 77 9.62 -18.04 -6.90
C ALA A 77 9.26 -19.32 -6.14
N LYS A 78 9.78 -20.47 -6.57
CA LYS A 78 9.66 -21.74 -5.85
C LYS A 78 10.37 -21.68 -4.49
N LYS A 79 11.61 -21.20 -4.45
CA LYS A 79 12.41 -21.06 -3.22
C LYS A 79 11.72 -20.15 -2.18
N GLN A 80 11.13 -19.04 -2.62
CA GLN A 80 10.50 -18.06 -1.73
C GLN A 80 9.01 -18.30 -1.46
N GLY A 81 8.38 -19.26 -2.14
CA GLY A 81 6.92 -19.45 -2.09
C GLY A 81 6.14 -18.21 -2.55
N LYS A 82 6.67 -17.46 -3.54
CA LYS A 82 6.04 -16.23 -4.05
C LYS A 82 5.51 -16.42 -5.48
N PRO A 83 4.38 -15.78 -5.82
CA PRO A 83 3.99 -15.63 -7.22
C PRO A 83 4.98 -14.74 -7.99
N ILE A 84 4.96 -14.83 -9.32
CA ILE A 84 5.82 -14.02 -10.20
C ILE A 84 4.98 -12.90 -10.79
N PHE A 85 5.44 -11.66 -10.63
CA PHE A 85 4.89 -10.49 -11.32
C PHE A 85 5.70 -10.28 -12.60
N ILE A 86 5.07 -10.52 -13.76
CA ILE A 86 5.72 -10.39 -15.07
C ILE A 86 5.28 -9.08 -15.72
N LEU A 87 6.25 -8.25 -16.09
CA LEU A 87 6.08 -7.09 -16.96
C LEU A 87 6.63 -7.40 -18.35
N PHE A 88 5.75 -7.49 -19.34
CA PHE A 88 6.13 -7.47 -20.75
C PHE A 88 6.17 -6.02 -21.22
N GLN A 89 7.35 -5.56 -21.63
CA GLN A 89 7.58 -4.13 -21.87
C GLN A 89 8.53 -3.89 -23.03
N GLU A 90 8.27 -2.85 -23.80
CA GLU A 90 9.15 -2.39 -24.86
C GLU A 90 10.29 -1.56 -24.24
N VAL A 91 11.56 -1.92 -24.49
CA VAL A 91 12.73 -1.18 -24.00
C VAL A 91 13.82 -1.04 -25.08
N PRO A 92 14.23 0.19 -25.45
CA PRO A 92 13.52 1.44 -25.18
C PRO A 92 12.11 1.40 -25.79
N GLY A 93 11.15 2.09 -25.18
CA GLY A 93 9.73 2.00 -25.54
C GLY A 93 9.09 3.32 -25.92
N CYS A 94 7.87 3.23 -26.45
CA CYS A 94 7.06 4.40 -26.81
C CYS A 94 6.63 5.25 -25.60
N LEU A 95 5.92 6.36 -25.86
CA LEU A 95 5.44 7.27 -24.82
C LEU A 95 4.60 6.57 -23.74
N ASN A 96 3.74 5.61 -24.13
CA ASN A 96 2.93 4.84 -23.18
C ASN A 96 3.81 3.98 -22.25
N CYS A 97 4.86 3.36 -22.79
CA CYS A 97 5.80 2.55 -22.01
C CYS A 97 6.54 3.42 -20.98
N LYS A 98 7.03 4.59 -21.40
CA LYS A 98 7.69 5.55 -20.51
C LYS A 98 6.74 6.12 -19.45
N ARG A 99 5.51 6.44 -19.83
CA ARG A 99 4.47 6.92 -18.89
C ARG A 99 4.14 5.86 -17.85
N PHE A 100 3.93 4.62 -18.27
CA PHE A 100 3.67 3.50 -17.36
C PHE A 100 4.82 3.28 -16.37
N GLY A 101 6.06 3.34 -16.86
CA GLY A 101 7.26 3.29 -16.04
C GLY A 101 7.30 4.38 -14.97
N ARG A 102 7.05 5.64 -15.35
CA ARG A 102 7.05 6.79 -14.41
C ARG A 102 5.88 6.79 -13.43
N GLU A 103 4.67 6.53 -13.90
CA GLU A 103 3.46 6.76 -13.09
C GLU A 103 3.05 5.53 -12.27
N VAL A 104 3.31 4.32 -12.77
CA VAL A 104 2.90 3.06 -12.13
C VAL A 104 4.08 2.35 -11.50
N MET A 105 5.10 2.04 -12.31
CA MET A 105 6.25 1.25 -11.86
C MET A 105 7.28 2.05 -11.05
N SER A 106 7.11 3.38 -10.93
CA SER A 106 7.90 4.22 -10.02
C SER A 106 7.11 4.67 -8.80
N ASN A 107 5.84 4.28 -8.66
CA ASN A 107 5.09 4.55 -7.44
C ASN A 107 5.70 3.75 -6.27
N PRO A 108 6.19 4.40 -5.20
CA PRO A 108 6.95 3.71 -4.15
C PRO A 108 6.13 2.61 -3.44
N LEU A 109 4.81 2.75 -3.37
CA LEU A 109 3.93 1.74 -2.78
C LEU A 109 3.69 0.55 -3.73
N VAL A 110 3.75 0.78 -5.04
CA VAL A 110 3.70 -0.30 -6.05
C VAL A 110 5.02 -1.06 -6.06
N VAL A 111 6.15 -0.35 -6.00
CA VAL A 111 7.48 -0.96 -5.90
C VAL A 111 7.56 -1.85 -4.66
N ASP A 112 7.19 -1.32 -3.48
CA ASP A 112 7.22 -2.09 -2.24
C ASP A 112 6.37 -3.36 -2.32
N VAL A 113 5.13 -3.30 -2.84
CA VAL A 113 4.32 -4.53 -2.90
C VAL A 113 4.89 -5.55 -3.88
N ILE A 114 5.43 -5.10 -5.01
CA ILE A 114 5.98 -6.00 -6.04
C ILE A 114 7.20 -6.72 -5.46
N GLU A 115 8.15 -5.98 -4.90
CA GLU A 115 9.42 -6.54 -4.44
C GLU A 115 9.27 -7.39 -3.16
N ASN A 116 8.31 -7.05 -2.28
CA ASN A 116 8.11 -7.80 -1.05
C ASN A 116 7.21 -9.03 -1.27
N GLU A 117 6.18 -8.96 -2.12
CA GLU A 117 5.17 -10.02 -2.20
C GLU A 117 5.30 -10.94 -3.42
N PHE A 118 6.07 -10.52 -4.44
CA PHE A 118 6.26 -11.22 -5.70
C PHE A 118 7.74 -11.41 -6.03
N VAL A 119 8.01 -12.24 -7.04
CA VAL A 119 9.26 -12.22 -7.79
C VAL A 119 9.06 -11.31 -9.03
N PRO A 120 9.73 -10.15 -9.12
CA PRO A 120 9.63 -9.24 -10.26
C PRO A 120 10.43 -9.75 -11.46
N LEU A 121 9.74 -10.08 -12.55
CA LEU A 121 10.32 -10.49 -13.83
C LEU A 121 9.93 -9.48 -14.91
N CYS A 122 10.90 -9.00 -15.66
CA CYS A 122 10.62 -8.26 -16.89
C CYS A 122 10.99 -9.11 -18.10
N ILE A 123 10.19 -9.04 -19.15
CA ILE A 123 10.44 -9.60 -20.48
C ILE A 123 10.34 -8.47 -21.50
N PHE A 124 11.38 -8.29 -22.32
CA PHE A 124 11.36 -7.23 -23.32
C PHE A 124 10.57 -7.69 -24.54
N ASN A 125 9.47 -7.02 -24.86
CA ASN A 125 8.56 -7.46 -25.92
C ASN A 125 9.04 -7.08 -27.34
N ASN A 126 10.20 -6.45 -27.47
CA ASN A 126 10.80 -6.00 -28.72
C ASN A 126 12.18 -6.61 -29.00
N LYS A 127 12.57 -7.64 -28.24
CA LYS A 127 13.86 -8.34 -28.41
C LYS A 127 13.66 -9.78 -28.86
N ARG A 128 14.62 -10.26 -29.67
CA ARG A 128 14.71 -11.66 -30.12
C ARG A 128 15.29 -12.54 -29.00
N GLY A 129 15.51 -13.82 -29.30
CA GLY A 129 16.21 -14.73 -28.39
C GLY A 129 15.36 -15.14 -27.19
N ALA A 130 15.92 -15.03 -25.98
CA ALA A 130 15.28 -15.50 -24.75
C ALA A 130 13.91 -14.84 -24.51
N ASP A 131 13.81 -13.52 -24.69
CA ASP A 131 12.55 -12.79 -24.54
C ASP A 131 11.47 -13.29 -25.49
N ALA A 132 11.80 -13.43 -26.79
CA ALA A 132 10.87 -13.92 -27.80
C ALA A 132 10.34 -15.34 -27.52
N ARG A 133 11.17 -16.22 -26.93
CA ARG A 133 10.71 -17.54 -26.48
C ARG A 133 9.64 -17.44 -25.39
N ILE A 134 9.81 -16.51 -24.45
CA ILE A 134 8.84 -16.30 -23.37
C ILE A 134 7.57 -15.63 -23.90
N LEU A 135 7.66 -14.67 -24.82
CA LEU A 135 6.49 -14.12 -25.51
C LEU A 135 5.65 -15.23 -26.16
N LYS A 136 6.29 -16.15 -26.90
CA LYS A 136 5.61 -17.30 -27.51
C LYS A 136 4.95 -18.19 -26.46
N LYS A 137 5.62 -18.46 -25.34
CA LYS A 137 5.10 -19.27 -24.22
C LYS A 137 3.80 -18.69 -23.64
N PHE A 138 3.70 -17.37 -23.52
CA PHE A 138 2.52 -16.69 -22.97
C PHE A 138 1.53 -16.19 -24.03
N SER A 139 1.81 -16.45 -25.32
CA SER A 139 1.07 -15.89 -26.45
C SER A 139 0.95 -14.37 -26.37
N GLU A 140 2.02 -13.69 -25.95
CA GLU A 140 2.10 -12.23 -25.93
C GLU A 140 2.64 -11.72 -27.27
N PRO A 141 1.99 -10.71 -27.88
CA PRO A 141 2.50 -10.12 -29.11
C PRO A 141 3.74 -9.28 -28.83
N SER A 142 4.64 -9.22 -29.82
CA SER A 142 5.76 -8.28 -29.80
C SER A 142 5.31 -6.85 -30.10
N TRP A 143 6.10 -5.85 -29.68
CA TRP A 143 5.86 -4.43 -29.96
C TRP A 143 4.46 -3.93 -29.54
N ASN A 144 3.98 -4.37 -28.37
CA ASN A 144 2.70 -3.92 -27.82
C ASN A 144 2.88 -2.97 -26.63
N ASN A 145 1.77 -2.33 -26.22
CA ASN A 145 1.71 -1.56 -24.98
C ASN A 145 2.09 -2.45 -23.75
N PRO A 146 2.47 -1.85 -22.61
CA PRO A 146 2.87 -2.60 -21.43
C PRO A 146 1.79 -3.61 -20.99
N VAL A 147 2.22 -4.84 -20.69
CA VAL A 147 1.33 -5.90 -20.21
C VAL A 147 1.86 -6.45 -18.90
N VAL A 148 0.97 -6.58 -17.94
CA VAL A 148 1.26 -7.29 -16.69
C VAL A 148 0.55 -8.64 -16.69
N ARG A 149 1.28 -9.69 -16.31
CA ARG A 149 0.74 -10.99 -15.91
C ARG A 149 1.22 -11.33 -14.50
N ILE A 150 0.39 -12.03 -13.75
CA ILE A 150 0.76 -12.56 -12.44
C ILE A 150 0.51 -14.05 -12.44
N ILE A 151 1.58 -14.82 -12.30
CA ILE A 151 1.57 -16.28 -12.43
C ILE A 151 2.03 -16.94 -11.14
N ASN A 152 1.64 -18.20 -10.96
CA ASN A 152 2.24 -19.05 -9.95
C ASN A 152 3.59 -19.64 -10.45
N PRO A 153 4.37 -20.31 -9.58
CA PRO A 153 5.64 -20.91 -9.99
C PRO A 153 5.53 -22.07 -11.00
N SER A 154 4.31 -22.56 -11.31
CA SER A 154 4.10 -23.55 -12.38
C SER A 154 3.85 -22.92 -13.74
N GLY A 155 3.82 -21.59 -13.85
CA GLY A 155 3.60 -20.87 -15.11
C GLY A 155 2.13 -20.54 -15.40
N LYS A 156 1.21 -20.84 -14.49
CA LYS A 156 -0.22 -20.60 -14.67
C LYS A 156 -0.63 -19.22 -14.14
N ASP A 157 -1.42 -18.49 -14.92
CA ASP A 157 -2.00 -17.21 -14.51
C ASP A 157 -2.88 -17.34 -13.26
N ILE A 158 -2.60 -16.49 -12.27
CA ILE A 158 -3.42 -16.34 -11.05
C ILE A 158 -4.59 -15.38 -11.33
N THR A 159 -4.32 -14.33 -12.09
CA THR A 159 -5.28 -13.29 -12.48
C THR A 159 -5.36 -13.14 -13.98
N LYS A 160 -6.41 -12.48 -14.48
CA LYS A 160 -6.50 -12.15 -15.91
C LYS A 160 -5.31 -11.27 -16.33
N ARG A 161 -4.86 -11.44 -17.57
CA ARG A 161 -3.89 -10.59 -18.26
C ARG A 161 -4.30 -9.12 -18.17
N MET A 162 -3.37 -8.23 -17.81
CA MET A 162 -3.61 -6.79 -17.66
C MET A 162 -2.91 -6.03 -18.78
N GLY A 163 -3.62 -5.88 -19.91
CA GLY A 163 -3.08 -5.25 -21.12
C GLY A 163 -3.49 -3.80 -21.34
N SER A 164 -4.29 -3.18 -20.45
CA SER A 164 -4.68 -1.77 -20.61
C SER A 164 -3.68 -0.80 -19.99
N PHE A 165 -2.63 -1.29 -19.31
CA PHE A 165 -1.59 -0.52 -18.60
C PHE A 165 -2.13 0.57 -17.65
N HIS A 166 -3.44 0.53 -17.37
CA HIS A 166 -4.11 1.53 -16.58
C HIS A 166 -3.82 1.28 -15.09
N PRO A 167 -3.44 2.30 -14.29
CA PRO A 167 -3.02 2.11 -12.89
C PRO A 167 -4.07 1.35 -12.06
N LYS A 168 -5.36 1.70 -12.23
CA LYS A 168 -6.48 0.99 -11.60
C LYS A 168 -6.53 -0.50 -11.94
N GLN A 169 -6.24 -0.91 -13.17
CA GLN A 169 -6.25 -2.33 -13.55
C GLN A 169 -5.10 -3.07 -12.86
N VAL A 170 -3.89 -2.50 -12.90
CA VAL A 170 -2.69 -3.11 -12.31
C VAL A 170 -2.80 -3.26 -10.80
N ILE A 171 -3.19 -2.21 -10.10
CA ILE A 171 -3.29 -2.21 -8.63
C ILE A 171 -4.38 -3.17 -8.13
N ASN A 172 -5.53 -3.20 -8.80
CA ASN A 172 -6.57 -4.18 -8.47
C ASN A 172 -6.15 -5.62 -8.81
N GLY A 173 -5.42 -5.80 -9.92
CA GLY A 173 -4.86 -7.10 -10.30
C GLY A 173 -3.86 -7.64 -9.27
N ILE A 174 -2.95 -6.80 -8.78
CA ILE A 174 -2.02 -7.15 -7.69
C ILE A 174 -2.79 -7.58 -6.44
N ALA A 175 -3.75 -6.76 -5.99
CA ALA A 175 -4.55 -7.08 -4.81
C ALA A 175 -5.36 -8.37 -4.99
N HIS A 176 -5.90 -8.62 -6.19
CA HIS A 176 -6.61 -9.85 -6.51
C HIS A 176 -5.70 -11.07 -6.53
N ALA A 177 -4.48 -10.93 -7.05
CA ALA A 177 -3.48 -11.99 -7.07
C ALA A 177 -3.08 -12.41 -5.65
N LEU A 178 -2.78 -11.44 -4.78
CA LEU A 178 -2.46 -11.72 -3.37
C LEU A 178 -3.58 -12.52 -2.70
N LYS A 179 -4.84 -12.09 -2.86
CA LYS A 179 -5.99 -12.81 -2.32
C LYS A 179 -6.11 -14.24 -2.87
N LYS A 180 -5.96 -14.43 -4.18
CA LYS A 180 -6.00 -15.76 -4.81
C LYS A 180 -4.82 -16.66 -4.43
N SER A 181 -3.70 -16.06 -4.02
CA SER A 181 -2.54 -16.77 -3.47
C SER A 181 -2.63 -16.95 -1.95
N ASN A 182 -3.79 -16.74 -1.32
CA ASN A 182 -3.99 -16.79 0.13
C ASN A 182 -3.05 -15.88 0.93
N LYS A 183 -2.54 -14.82 0.30
CA LYS A 183 -1.73 -13.78 0.95
C LYS A 183 -2.61 -12.62 1.39
N LYS A 184 -2.31 -12.06 2.55
CA LYS A 184 -2.94 -10.82 3.02
C LYS A 184 -2.44 -9.66 2.17
N VAL A 185 -3.36 -8.83 1.68
CA VAL A 185 -2.98 -7.57 1.03
C VAL A 185 -2.45 -6.61 2.10
N PRO A 186 -1.20 -6.10 2.01
CA PRO A 186 -0.64 -5.18 3.00
C PRO A 186 -1.50 -3.92 3.18
N THR A 187 -1.62 -3.42 4.42
CA THR A 187 -2.50 -2.29 4.76
C THR A 187 -2.21 -1.04 3.91
N TYR A 188 -0.94 -0.68 3.72
CA TYR A 188 -0.55 0.46 2.87
C TYR A 188 -1.03 0.28 1.42
N PHE A 189 -0.99 -0.96 0.90
CA PHE A 189 -1.41 -1.25 -0.46
C PHE A 189 -2.95 -1.27 -0.59
N GLN A 190 -3.67 -1.65 0.46
CA GLN A 190 -5.13 -1.48 0.50
C GLN A 190 -5.52 0.01 0.46
N LEU A 191 -4.75 0.88 1.11
CA LEU A 191 -4.98 2.33 1.03
C LEU A 191 -4.69 2.86 -0.39
N LEU A 192 -3.62 2.40 -1.04
CA LEU A 192 -3.36 2.71 -2.45
C LEU A 192 -4.51 2.24 -3.35
N GLN A 193 -4.97 1.01 -3.18
CA GLN A 193 -6.07 0.45 -3.95
C GLN A 193 -7.34 1.32 -3.82
N LYS A 194 -7.69 1.74 -2.60
CA LYS A 194 -8.82 2.64 -2.35
C LYS A 194 -8.61 4.01 -3.00
N GLN A 195 -7.43 4.61 -2.85
CA GLN A 195 -7.09 5.91 -3.42
C GLN A 195 -7.22 5.90 -4.95
N VAL A 196 -6.65 4.89 -5.62
CA VAL A 196 -6.67 4.75 -7.08
C VAL A 196 -8.06 4.42 -7.59
N ASN A 197 -8.83 3.58 -6.88
CA ASN A 197 -10.21 3.29 -7.29
C ASN A 197 -11.09 4.53 -7.29
N ALA A 198 -10.90 5.42 -6.30
CA ALA A 198 -11.57 6.71 -6.25
C ALA A 198 -11.07 7.68 -7.33
N GLN A 199 -9.75 7.84 -7.47
CA GLN A 199 -9.13 8.75 -8.45
C GLN A 199 -9.59 8.45 -9.89
N TYR A 200 -9.66 7.17 -10.25
CA TYR A 200 -10.12 6.70 -11.57
C TYR A 200 -11.56 6.15 -11.52
N GLY A 201 -12.33 6.57 -10.53
CA GLY A 201 -13.76 6.29 -10.39
C GLY A 201 -14.53 7.58 -10.52
N THR A 202 -15.53 7.76 -9.67
CA THR A 202 -16.28 9.01 -9.58
C THR A 202 -16.13 9.55 -8.17
N THR A 203 -15.49 10.71 -8.04
CA THR A 203 -15.40 11.39 -6.75
C THR A 203 -16.25 12.65 -6.74
N GLU A 204 -16.64 13.05 -5.55
CA GLU A 204 -17.35 14.31 -5.32
C GLU A 204 -16.75 14.99 -4.09
N LYS A 205 -16.90 16.32 -4.04
CA LYS A 205 -16.48 17.15 -2.93
C LYS A 205 -17.67 17.68 -2.15
N ALA A 206 -17.51 17.75 -0.84
CA ALA A 206 -18.45 18.38 0.08
C ALA A 206 -17.67 19.25 1.05
N VAL A 207 -18.23 20.39 1.46
CA VAL A 207 -17.60 21.29 2.42
C VAL A 207 -18.53 21.48 3.61
N PHE A 208 -18.05 21.17 4.80
CA PHE A 208 -18.87 21.22 6.01
C PHE A 208 -18.35 22.27 6.99
N PRO A 209 -19.19 23.23 7.45
CA PRO A 209 -18.87 24.10 8.57
C PRO A 209 -18.93 23.36 9.89
N MET A 210 -18.09 23.79 10.83
CA MET A 210 -17.99 23.26 12.19
C MET A 210 -17.29 24.26 13.10
N TYR A 211 -17.33 24.01 14.41
CA TYR A 211 -16.63 24.83 15.38
C TYR A 211 -15.10 24.71 15.30
N CYS A 212 -14.56 23.48 15.34
CA CYS A 212 -13.12 23.21 15.26
C CYS A 212 -12.81 22.21 14.13
N PHE A 213 -12.27 22.72 13.03
CA PHE A 213 -11.88 21.95 11.85
C PHE A 213 -10.81 20.88 12.07
N TRP A 214 -9.91 20.99 13.05
CA TRP A 214 -8.95 19.93 13.35
C TRP A 214 -9.65 18.70 13.95
N SER A 215 -10.60 18.93 14.86
CA SER A 215 -11.41 17.87 15.44
C SER A 215 -12.36 17.26 14.39
N GLY A 216 -12.98 18.10 13.56
CA GLY A 216 -13.88 17.60 12.53
C GLY A 216 -13.16 16.92 11.38
N GLU A 217 -11.92 17.31 11.05
CA GLU A 217 -11.08 16.58 10.09
C GLU A 217 -10.87 15.13 10.53
N LEU A 218 -10.56 14.91 11.82
CA LEU A 218 -10.44 13.56 12.38
C LEU A 218 -11.76 12.78 12.23
N LYS A 219 -12.88 13.38 12.64
CA LYS A 219 -14.20 12.72 12.57
C LYS A 219 -14.59 12.38 11.13
N LEU A 220 -14.43 13.32 10.20
CA LEU A 220 -14.78 13.15 8.80
C LEU A 220 -13.86 12.16 8.07
N GLY A 221 -12.56 12.16 8.38
CA GLY A 221 -11.59 11.22 7.80
C GLY A 221 -11.80 9.75 8.19
N GLN A 222 -12.65 9.47 9.18
CA GLN A 222 -13.05 8.12 9.57
C GLN A 222 -14.21 7.58 8.75
N ILE A 223 -14.98 8.45 8.08
CA ILE A 223 -16.19 8.05 7.37
C ILE A 223 -15.83 7.18 6.15
N LYS A 224 -16.55 6.06 5.98
CA LYS A 224 -16.39 5.17 4.83
C LYS A 224 -16.58 5.95 3.52
N GLY A 225 -15.66 5.74 2.58
CA GLY A 225 -15.69 6.38 1.26
C GLY A 225 -14.98 7.72 1.20
N VAL A 226 -14.62 8.33 2.33
CA VAL A 226 -13.76 9.54 2.35
C VAL A 226 -12.34 9.16 1.93
N VAL A 227 -11.79 9.91 0.96
CA VAL A 227 -10.45 9.68 0.40
C VAL A 227 -9.49 10.86 0.55
N ASN A 228 -10.01 12.05 0.83
CA ASN A 228 -9.20 13.21 1.19
C ASN A 228 -9.98 14.16 2.10
N THR A 229 -9.24 14.89 2.94
CA THR A 229 -9.77 15.97 3.79
C THR A 229 -8.84 17.17 3.71
N LYS A 230 -9.38 18.37 3.69
CA LYS A 230 -8.63 19.62 3.78
C LYS A 230 -9.34 20.56 4.76
N PRO A 231 -8.77 20.85 5.94
CA PRO A 231 -9.30 21.86 6.83
C PRO A 231 -8.97 23.24 6.26
N GLY A 232 -9.88 24.19 6.45
CA GLY A 232 -9.65 25.56 6.06
C GLY A 232 -10.79 26.48 6.49
N PHE A 233 -10.85 27.62 5.82
CA PHE A 233 -11.82 28.67 6.08
C PHE A 233 -12.65 28.92 4.82
N MET A 234 -13.96 29.08 5.01
CA MET A 234 -14.88 29.48 3.95
C MET A 234 -15.98 30.36 4.55
N ASN A 235 -16.20 31.52 3.95
CA ASN A 235 -17.26 32.48 4.35
C ASN A 235 -17.21 32.81 5.86
N GLY A 236 -16.01 33.09 6.38
CA GLY A 236 -15.79 33.47 7.79
C GLY A 236 -15.93 32.33 8.80
N ARG A 237 -16.03 31.07 8.35
CA ARG A 237 -16.16 29.90 9.23
C ARG A 237 -15.04 28.89 9.01
N GLU A 238 -14.71 28.16 10.05
CA GLU A 238 -13.95 26.93 9.94
C GLU A 238 -14.75 25.86 9.20
N VAL A 239 -14.08 25.20 8.26
CA VAL A 239 -14.67 24.17 7.42
C VAL A 239 -13.68 23.04 7.16
N VAL A 240 -14.22 21.88 6.78
CA VAL A 240 -13.44 20.81 6.17
C VAL A 240 -14.02 20.50 4.80
N GLU A 241 -13.20 20.61 3.76
CA GLU A 241 -13.47 20.04 2.45
C GLU A 241 -13.17 18.53 2.52
N VAL A 242 -14.14 17.72 2.12
CA VAL A 242 -14.06 16.27 2.05
C VAL A 242 -14.19 15.86 0.58
N GLN A 243 -13.25 15.05 0.10
CA GLN A 243 -13.40 14.32 -1.15
C GLN A 243 -13.78 12.88 -0.83
N PHE A 244 -14.81 12.35 -1.50
CA PHE A 244 -15.29 10.99 -1.29
C PHE A 244 -15.55 10.25 -2.59
N ASP A 245 -15.41 8.93 -2.55
CA ASP A 245 -15.71 7.99 -3.63
C ASP A 245 -17.22 7.68 -3.67
N LYS A 246 -17.88 8.06 -4.77
CA LYS A 246 -19.32 7.86 -4.97
C LYS A 246 -19.72 6.39 -5.09
N GLN A 247 -18.76 5.49 -5.33
CA GLN A 247 -19.01 4.04 -5.33
C GLN A 247 -19.06 3.47 -3.91
N GLN A 248 -18.61 4.22 -2.90
CA GLN A 248 -18.51 3.75 -1.52
C GLN A 248 -19.47 4.47 -0.57
N THR A 249 -19.84 5.72 -0.88
CA THR A 249 -20.76 6.55 -0.10
C THR A 249 -21.43 7.60 -0.99
N SER A 250 -22.51 8.20 -0.52
CA SER A 250 -23.20 9.30 -1.19
C SER A 250 -23.07 10.60 -0.38
N PHE A 251 -23.34 11.75 -1.01
CA PHE A 251 -23.41 13.02 -0.28
C PHE A 251 -24.41 12.96 0.89
N ARG A 252 -25.56 12.28 0.69
CA ARG A 252 -26.58 12.06 1.73
C ARG A 252 -26.04 11.24 2.90
N ASP A 253 -25.39 10.13 2.63
CA ASP A 253 -24.90 9.22 3.67
C ASP A 253 -23.70 9.82 4.41
N LEU A 254 -22.83 10.53 3.68
CA LEU A 254 -21.75 11.31 4.26
C LEU A 254 -22.30 12.37 5.23
N LEU A 255 -23.30 13.15 4.80
CA LEU A 255 -23.94 14.18 5.61
C LEU A 255 -24.59 13.59 6.88
N LYS A 256 -25.35 12.50 6.75
CA LYS A 256 -25.98 11.79 7.87
C LYS A 256 -24.95 11.26 8.87
N THR A 257 -23.87 10.64 8.37
CA THR A 257 -22.81 10.10 9.22
C THR A 257 -22.05 11.21 9.93
N ALA A 258 -21.72 12.30 9.22
CA ALA A 258 -21.06 13.47 9.78
C ALA A 258 -21.91 14.14 10.88
N LYS A 259 -23.23 14.26 10.66
CA LYS A 259 -24.20 14.73 11.67
C LYS A 259 -24.19 13.82 12.91
N LYS A 260 -24.24 12.50 12.72
CA LYS A 260 -24.19 11.52 13.82
C LYS A 260 -22.91 11.63 14.65
N TYR A 261 -21.78 11.93 14.01
CA TYR A 261 -20.50 12.15 14.71
C TYR A 261 -20.40 13.52 15.39
N GLN A 262 -21.45 14.36 15.29
CA GLN A 262 -21.43 15.75 15.74
C GLN A 262 -20.18 16.46 15.20
N ALA A 263 -19.87 16.21 13.92
CA ALA A 263 -18.68 16.72 13.26
C ALA A 263 -18.95 18.03 12.50
N ILE A 264 -20.23 18.34 12.25
CA ILE A 264 -20.65 19.39 11.32
C ILE A 264 -21.88 20.14 11.86
N GLU A 265 -22.02 21.40 11.48
CA GLU A 265 -23.12 22.29 11.87
C GLU A 265 -24.04 22.65 10.70
N GLY A 266 -23.73 22.15 9.50
CA GLY A 266 -24.43 22.49 8.28
C GLY A 266 -23.71 21.97 7.04
N ALA A 267 -23.96 22.58 5.90
CA ALA A 267 -23.25 22.27 4.66
C ALA A 267 -23.09 23.50 3.76
N PHE A 268 -21.94 23.59 3.10
CA PHE A 268 -21.74 24.44 1.94
C PHE A 268 -21.94 23.62 0.67
N VAL A 269 -22.87 24.07 -0.17
CA VAL A 269 -23.35 23.33 -1.34
C VAL A 269 -23.08 24.09 -2.63
N ASN A 270 -22.76 23.38 -3.71
CA ASN A 270 -22.48 23.95 -5.02
C ASN A 270 -23.47 23.52 -6.11
N SER A 271 -24.49 22.73 -5.77
CA SER A 271 -25.55 22.30 -6.67
C SER A 271 -26.92 22.28 -5.98
N GLU A 272 -27.99 22.43 -6.76
CA GLU A 272 -29.36 22.35 -6.22
C GLU A 272 -29.67 20.95 -5.67
N GLN A 273 -29.07 19.89 -6.22
CA GLN A 273 -29.18 18.53 -5.68
C GLN A 273 -28.60 18.45 -4.26
N GLN A 274 -27.36 18.92 -4.04
CA GLN A 274 -26.76 18.95 -2.71
C GLN A 274 -27.56 19.82 -1.76
N LYS A 275 -28.05 20.99 -2.21
CA LYS A 275 -28.88 21.90 -1.42
C LYS A 275 -30.17 21.24 -0.95
N SER A 276 -30.88 20.55 -1.86
CA SER A 276 -32.11 19.82 -1.54
C SER A 276 -31.86 18.69 -0.53
N ILE A 277 -30.76 17.95 -0.67
CA ILE A 277 -30.37 16.90 0.29
C ILE A 277 -30.01 17.52 1.65
N ALA A 278 -29.21 18.58 1.67
CA ALA A 278 -28.71 19.19 2.89
C ALA A 278 -29.81 19.87 3.73
N LYS A 279 -30.77 20.53 3.07
CA LYS A 279 -31.91 21.18 3.73
C LYS A 279 -32.82 20.22 4.49
N LYS A 280 -32.80 18.92 4.16
CA LYS A 280 -33.54 17.90 4.91
C LYS A 280 -32.90 17.57 6.26
N GLU A 281 -31.61 17.88 6.43
CA GLU A 281 -30.84 17.52 7.63
C GLU A 281 -30.45 18.74 8.48
N PHE A 282 -30.29 19.91 7.86
CA PHE A 282 -29.83 21.14 8.50
C PHE A 282 -30.55 22.38 7.98
N ASN A 283 -30.81 23.34 8.87
CA ASN A 283 -31.26 24.69 8.48
C ASN A 283 -30.09 25.53 7.93
N ALA A 284 -28.87 25.32 8.45
CA ALA A 284 -27.67 26.04 8.05
C ALA A 284 -27.07 25.49 6.76
N VAL A 285 -27.70 25.77 5.62
CA VAL A 285 -27.22 25.42 4.28
C VAL A 285 -26.90 26.68 3.49
N ARG A 286 -25.64 26.81 3.03
CA ARG A 286 -25.15 28.01 2.33
C ARG A 286 -24.48 27.63 1.02
N LYS A 287 -24.42 28.55 0.05
CA LYS A 287 -23.66 28.33 -1.19
C LYS A 287 -22.15 28.34 -0.88
N THR A 288 -21.38 27.50 -1.56
CA THR A 288 -19.91 27.50 -1.47
C THR A 288 -19.33 28.87 -1.83
N GLY A 289 -18.28 29.28 -1.11
CA GLY A 289 -17.48 30.46 -1.40
C GLY A 289 -16.01 30.12 -1.67
N ARG A 290 -15.12 31.11 -1.58
CA ARG A 290 -13.68 30.90 -1.70
C ARG A 290 -13.17 30.07 -0.51
N PHE A 291 -12.54 28.94 -0.79
CA PHE A 291 -11.86 28.13 0.22
C PHE A 291 -10.43 28.63 0.43
N ARG A 292 -10.04 28.83 1.70
CA ARG A 292 -8.67 29.12 2.10
C ARG A 292 -8.18 27.98 2.98
N LEU A 293 -7.12 27.29 2.55
CA LEU A 293 -6.52 26.19 3.30
C LEU A 293 -6.04 26.67 4.68
N ASP A 294 -6.13 25.79 5.66
CA ASP A 294 -5.47 25.94 6.96
C ASP A 294 -3.94 26.03 6.83
N GLY A 295 -3.30 26.70 7.79
CA GLY A 295 -1.83 26.76 7.89
C GLY A 295 -1.22 25.46 8.42
N GLU A 296 -1.99 24.65 9.16
CA GLU A 296 -1.53 23.42 9.82
C GLU A 296 -2.44 22.21 9.51
N PRO A 297 -2.69 21.89 8.23
CA PRO A 297 -3.58 20.81 7.85
C PRO A 297 -3.05 19.47 8.36
N LYS A 298 -3.94 18.53 8.71
CA LYS A 298 -3.57 17.30 9.42
C LYS A 298 -2.83 17.65 10.72
N TYR A 299 -3.48 18.45 11.57
CA TYR A 299 -2.88 19.08 12.76
C TYR A 299 -1.90 18.19 13.53
N TYR A 300 -2.32 17.02 14.00
CA TYR A 300 -1.46 16.12 14.79
C TYR A 300 -0.25 15.62 14.00
N MET A 301 -0.42 15.33 12.71
CA MET A 301 0.69 14.97 11.82
C MET A 301 1.65 16.14 11.60
N SER A 302 1.12 17.37 11.43
CA SER A 302 1.91 18.60 11.19
C SER A 302 2.86 18.96 12.34
N LYS A 303 2.58 18.47 13.55
CA LYS A 303 3.43 18.66 14.74
C LYS A 303 4.57 17.63 14.84
N THR A 304 4.71 16.73 13.87
CA THR A 304 5.70 15.66 13.88
C THR A 304 6.51 15.62 12.58
N SER A 305 7.60 14.85 12.57
CA SER A 305 8.38 14.61 11.37
C SER A 305 7.60 13.88 10.26
N TYR A 306 6.42 13.31 10.55
CA TYR A 306 5.59 12.66 9.52
C TYR A 306 5.10 13.65 8.46
N LYS A 307 5.02 14.95 8.76
CA LYS A 307 4.69 15.97 7.75
C LYS A 307 5.67 16.01 6.58
N HIS A 308 6.90 15.55 6.79
CA HIS A 308 7.95 15.49 5.76
C HIS A 308 7.95 14.18 4.98
N LEU A 309 7.09 13.21 5.32
CA LEU A 309 7.05 11.91 4.67
C LEU A 309 6.03 11.93 3.51
N PRO A 310 6.45 11.62 2.27
CA PRO A 310 5.55 11.44 1.13
C PRO A 310 4.54 10.33 1.41
N MET A 311 3.26 10.65 1.29
CA MET A 311 2.14 9.78 1.63
C MET A 311 0.97 10.01 0.68
N LEU A 312 0.15 8.98 0.49
CA LEU A 312 -1.16 9.15 -0.14
C LEU A 312 -2.06 10.06 0.72
N PRO A 313 -3.04 10.77 0.12
CA PRO A 313 -4.05 11.50 0.88
C PRO A 313 -4.72 10.65 1.97
N LEU A 314 -5.14 9.42 1.63
CA LEU A 314 -5.67 8.46 2.59
C LEU A 314 -4.69 8.06 3.70
N GLN A 315 -3.39 7.90 3.39
CA GLN A 315 -2.39 7.60 4.42
C GLN A 315 -2.26 8.75 5.41
N ARG A 316 -2.23 10.01 4.95
CA ARG A 316 -2.17 11.18 5.83
C ARG A 316 -3.36 11.28 6.78
N ILE A 317 -4.57 10.96 6.29
CA ILE A 317 -5.77 10.87 7.15
C ILE A 317 -5.54 9.82 8.25
N LYS A 318 -5.09 8.62 7.90
CA LYS A 318 -4.89 7.53 8.87
C LYS A 318 -3.73 7.80 9.84
N VAL A 319 -2.65 8.41 9.39
CA VAL A 319 -1.52 8.82 10.24
C VAL A 319 -1.94 9.92 11.21
N ASN A 320 -2.66 10.95 10.74
CA ASN A 320 -3.18 12.01 11.61
C ASN A 320 -4.10 11.46 12.70
N LEU A 321 -4.99 10.53 12.33
CA LEU A 321 -5.86 9.82 13.27
C LEU A 321 -5.09 8.97 14.28
N ALA A 322 -4.09 8.22 13.83
CA ALA A 322 -3.27 7.40 14.72
C ALA A 322 -2.53 8.25 15.75
N LEU A 323 -1.95 9.38 15.32
CA LEU A 323 -1.26 10.31 16.21
C LEU A 323 -2.21 10.91 17.25
N TYR A 324 -3.41 11.32 16.86
CA TYR A 324 -4.44 11.77 17.79
C TYR A 324 -4.80 10.69 18.82
N ALA A 325 -5.02 9.46 18.35
CA ALA A 325 -5.39 8.32 19.19
C ALA A 325 -4.21 7.69 19.95
N GLN A 326 -3.00 8.28 19.89
CA GLN A 326 -1.77 7.75 20.47
C GLN A 326 -1.44 6.31 20.02
N GLN A 327 -1.82 5.97 18.79
CA GLN A 327 -1.56 4.68 18.15
C GLN A 327 -0.34 4.78 17.24
N ASN A 328 0.28 3.63 16.95
CA ASN A 328 1.42 3.56 16.04
C ASN A 328 1.00 3.91 14.59
N PRO A 329 1.50 5.01 13.99
CA PRO A 329 1.15 5.39 12.62
C PRO A 329 1.80 4.50 11.54
N GLN A 330 2.89 3.79 11.89
CA GLN A 330 3.65 2.98 10.93
C GLN A 330 2.84 1.82 10.34
N GLN A 331 1.75 1.39 10.99
CA GLN A 331 0.84 0.37 10.47
C GLN A 331 0.19 0.73 9.11
N PHE A 332 0.18 2.02 8.75
CA PHE A 332 -0.38 2.52 7.49
C PHE A 332 0.68 2.78 6.43
N LEU A 333 1.95 2.62 6.76
CA LEU A 333 3.09 2.96 5.91
C LEU A 333 3.68 1.69 5.29
N SER A 334 4.29 1.87 4.12
CA SER A 334 5.05 0.81 3.47
C SER A 334 6.44 0.63 4.09
N PRO A 335 7.12 -0.51 3.86
CA PRO A 335 8.47 -0.71 4.35
C PRO A 335 9.46 0.40 3.94
N SER A 336 9.40 0.87 2.68
CA SER A 336 10.25 1.98 2.24
C SER A 336 9.89 3.29 2.94
N GLN A 337 8.60 3.59 3.15
CA GLN A 337 8.18 4.78 3.90
C GLN A 337 8.71 4.76 5.33
N ILE A 338 8.71 3.60 6.00
CA ILE A 338 9.25 3.46 7.35
C ILE A 338 10.76 3.71 7.38
N ARG A 339 11.51 3.17 6.39
CA ARG A 339 12.95 3.44 6.26
C ARG A 339 13.22 4.93 6.01
N LEU A 340 12.48 5.53 5.09
CA LEU A 340 12.60 6.95 4.75
C LEU A 340 12.28 7.84 5.97
N TYR A 341 11.28 7.49 6.76
CA TYR A 341 10.96 8.19 8.00
C TYR A 341 12.12 8.19 9.01
N LYS A 342 12.89 7.10 9.11
CA LYS A 342 14.09 7.07 9.96
C LYS A 342 15.15 8.06 9.47
N GLN A 343 15.36 8.14 8.15
CA GLN A 343 16.28 9.11 7.54
C GLN A 343 15.83 10.56 7.77
N ILE A 344 14.53 10.83 7.58
CA ILE A 344 13.93 12.15 7.87
C ILE A 344 14.24 12.59 9.30
N ARG A 345 14.08 11.70 10.29
CA ARG A 345 14.33 12.04 11.70
C ARG A 345 15.79 12.31 12.04
N GLN A 346 16.71 11.74 11.28
CA GLN A 346 18.15 11.92 11.45
C GLN A 346 18.69 13.11 10.65
N SER A 347 17.90 13.60 9.70
CA SER A 347 18.29 14.67 8.80
C SER A 347 18.40 16.01 9.53
N LYS A 348 19.45 16.76 9.19
CA LYS A 348 19.66 18.15 9.64
C LYS A 348 19.22 19.18 8.59
N VAL A 349 18.81 18.73 7.40
CA VAL A 349 18.41 19.64 6.32
C VAL A 349 16.94 20.06 6.47
N LYS A 350 16.60 21.26 6.00
CA LYS A 350 15.22 21.72 5.95
C LYS A 350 14.42 20.94 4.90
N LEU A 351 13.44 20.18 5.37
CA LEU A 351 12.57 19.35 4.53
C LEU A 351 11.23 20.03 4.25
N PRO A 352 10.66 19.83 3.05
CA PRO A 352 9.34 20.35 2.69
C PRO A 352 8.22 19.69 3.50
N ASP A 353 7.08 20.36 3.63
CA ASP A 353 5.87 19.82 4.25
C ASP A 353 4.93 19.24 3.16
N TYR A 354 4.56 17.97 3.31
CA TYR A 354 3.72 17.21 2.40
C TYR A 354 2.31 16.96 2.94
N SER A 355 1.87 17.68 3.98
CA SER A 355 0.58 17.44 4.66
C SER A 355 -0.65 17.56 3.74
N VAL A 356 -0.51 18.25 2.60
CA VAL A 356 -1.55 18.45 1.58
C VAL A 356 -1.08 18.15 0.15
N SER A 357 0.04 17.46 -0.04
CA SER A 357 0.56 17.18 -1.39
C SER A 357 -0.32 16.20 -2.16
N GLU A 358 -0.37 16.35 -3.49
CA GLU A 358 -1.20 15.54 -4.37
C GLU A 358 -0.43 14.39 -5.06
N SER A 359 0.91 14.43 -5.08
CA SER A 359 1.74 13.48 -5.83
C SER A 359 2.81 12.81 -4.98
N ILE A 360 2.53 11.57 -4.53
CA ILE A 360 3.51 10.79 -3.77
C ILE A 360 4.79 10.51 -4.56
N VAL A 361 4.72 10.41 -5.89
CA VAL A 361 5.90 10.11 -6.73
C VAL A 361 6.83 11.32 -6.77
N ASP A 362 6.30 12.50 -7.08
CA ASP A 362 7.11 13.73 -7.16
C ASP A 362 7.67 14.11 -5.78
N ASP A 363 6.86 13.97 -4.73
CA ASP A 363 7.28 14.18 -3.35
C ASP A 363 8.43 13.24 -2.96
N TRP A 364 8.35 11.97 -3.36
CA TRP A 364 9.37 10.96 -3.09
C TRP A 364 10.70 11.28 -3.78
N GLU A 365 10.65 11.68 -5.05
CA GLU A 365 11.84 12.07 -5.79
C GLU A 365 12.48 13.35 -5.23
N ALA A 366 11.66 14.36 -4.95
CA ALA A 366 12.11 15.62 -4.37
C ALA A 366 12.75 15.42 -3.00
N LEU A 367 12.16 14.58 -2.14
CA LEU A 367 12.71 14.27 -0.83
C LEU A 367 14.02 13.49 -0.93
N ASN A 368 14.09 12.44 -1.76
CA ASN A 368 15.33 11.69 -1.94
C ASN A 368 16.48 12.57 -2.45
N LYS A 369 16.20 13.53 -3.32
CA LYS A 369 17.20 14.49 -3.78
C LYS A 369 17.74 15.38 -2.65
N LYS A 370 16.93 15.69 -1.64
CA LYS A 370 17.32 16.49 -0.48
C LYS A 370 18.03 15.71 0.63
N LEU A 371 17.81 14.40 0.70
CA LEU A 371 18.42 13.51 1.71
C LEU A 371 19.75 12.90 1.25
N ARG A 372 20.07 12.99 -0.06
CA ARG A 372 21.42 12.80 -0.59
C ARG A 372 22.23 14.05 -0.33
#